data_AF-A0A7V7D7F4-F1
#
_entry.id   AF-A0A7V7D7F4-F1
#
_cell.length_a   1.000
_cell.length_b   1.000
_cell.length_c   1.000
_cell.angle_alpha   90.00
_cell.angle_beta   90.00
_cell.angle_gamma   90.00
#
_symmetry.space_group_name_H-M   'P 1'
#
loop_
_entity.id
_entity.type
_entity.pdbx_description
1 polymer ?
#
loop_
_entity_poly.entity_id
_entity_poly.type
_entity_poly.pdbx_seq_one_letter_code
_entity_poly.pdbx_strand_id
1 'polypeptide(L)'
;MKNHEEKTDRFGRRYPDGALHKNRRELFQLAGIGLFSSLLAGQAKGEARHQPEFKVLGENDKIDIGDKGKEIIEKAYKLGYDFEKKHGGCCRCTVAALQRAIDFVPEDKALFRTASCLDGGATPNGIQNCGAFTGLGMVIGWLCGADKFGDTKLSHRLIRQVYKQFETEYGSVLCRDVKKKINHDCPEVVARAAKWTAEVLLRQFTNYQ
;
A
#
# COMPACT_ATOMS: atom_id res chain seq x y z
N MET A 1 66.33 -3.09 3.41
CA MET A 1 65.14 -2.67 2.63
C MET A 1 64.74 -3.81 1.72
N LYS A 2 63.67 -4.54 2.05
CA LYS A 2 63.02 -5.49 1.14
C LYS A 2 61.59 -4.98 0.95
N ASN A 3 61.24 -4.68 -0.30
CA ASN A 3 59.91 -4.21 -0.68
C ASN A 3 58.90 -5.35 -0.49
N HIS A 4 57.82 -5.10 0.25
CA HIS A 4 56.64 -5.96 0.26
C HIS A 4 55.75 -5.54 -0.92
N GLU A 5 55.58 -6.42 -1.90
CA GLU A 5 54.58 -6.25 -2.96
C GLU A 5 53.18 -6.58 -2.40
N GLU A 6 52.30 -5.58 -2.34
CA GLU A 6 50.87 -5.77 -2.09
C GLU A 6 50.18 -6.31 -3.34
N LYS A 7 49.43 -7.41 -3.21
CA LYS A 7 48.56 -7.91 -4.29
C LYS A 7 47.19 -7.23 -4.24
N THR A 8 46.76 -6.69 -5.37
CA THR A 8 45.43 -6.11 -5.60
C THR A 8 44.55 -7.09 -6.37
N ASP A 9 43.28 -7.21 -5.97
CA ASP A 9 42.29 -7.96 -6.76
C ASP A 9 41.83 -7.16 -7.99
N ARG A 10 41.04 -7.79 -8.87
CA ARG A 10 40.50 -7.17 -10.10
C ARG A 10 39.53 -6.01 -9.84
N PHE A 11 39.22 -5.73 -8.57
CA PHE A 11 38.36 -4.64 -8.10
C PHE A 11 39.15 -3.62 -7.27
N GLY A 12 40.48 -3.68 -7.27
CA GLY A 12 41.36 -2.69 -6.63
C GLY A 12 41.42 -2.79 -5.10
N ARG A 13 40.94 -3.87 -4.48
CA ARG A 13 41.02 -4.05 -3.02
C ARG A 13 42.36 -4.66 -2.61
N ARG A 14 42.95 -4.10 -1.55
CA ARG A 14 44.21 -4.55 -0.94
C ARG A 14 43.93 -5.35 0.34
N TYR A 15 44.65 -6.44 0.52
CA TYR A 15 44.61 -7.26 1.73
C TYR A 15 46.02 -7.54 2.26
N PRO A 16 46.24 -7.56 3.58
CA PRO A 16 47.52 -7.94 4.16
C PRO A 16 47.77 -9.45 4.02
N ASP A 17 49.02 -9.82 3.70
CA ASP A 17 49.43 -11.22 3.56
C ASP A 17 49.36 -11.93 4.94
N GLY A 18 48.58 -13.01 5.04
CA GLY A 18 48.59 -13.90 6.21
C GLY A 18 47.26 -14.21 6.91
N ALA A 19 46.09 -13.91 6.34
CA ALA A 19 44.81 -14.22 7.00
C ALA A 19 44.37 -15.70 6.86
N LEU A 20 44.70 -16.49 7.88
CA LEU A 20 43.99 -17.66 8.43
C LEU A 20 43.82 -18.90 7.53
N HIS A 21 44.85 -19.75 7.52
CA HIS A 21 44.73 -21.16 7.16
C HIS A 21 44.20 -21.95 8.38
N LYS A 22 42.87 -21.94 8.64
CA LYS A 22 42.27 -22.80 9.67
C LYS A 22 41.97 -24.20 9.13
N ASN A 23 42.34 -25.19 9.93
CA ASN A 23 42.43 -26.60 9.54
C ASN A 23 41.02 -27.21 9.36
N ARG A 24 40.76 -27.85 8.22
CA ARG A 24 39.43 -28.36 7.82
C ARG A 24 38.78 -29.28 8.86
N ARG A 25 39.57 -29.92 9.74
CA ARG A 25 39.08 -30.82 10.79
C ARG A 25 38.31 -30.12 11.92
N GLU A 26 38.64 -28.89 12.28
CA GLU A 26 37.89 -28.15 13.32
C GLU A 26 36.49 -27.73 12.82
N LEU A 27 36.37 -27.42 11.52
CA LEU A 27 35.10 -27.07 10.90
C LEU A 27 34.11 -28.25 10.93
N PHE A 28 34.61 -29.48 10.75
CA PHE A 28 33.78 -30.69 10.81
C PHE A 28 33.33 -31.05 12.24
N GLN A 29 34.12 -30.71 13.27
CA GLN A 29 33.72 -30.92 14.66
C GLN A 29 32.61 -29.94 15.11
N LEU A 30 32.66 -28.69 14.64
CA LEU A 30 31.60 -27.70 14.85
C LEU A 30 30.29 -28.06 14.14
N ALA A 31 30.36 -28.70 12.96
CA ALA A 31 29.17 -29.19 12.25
C ALA A 31 28.43 -30.31 13.01
N GLY A 32 29.15 -31.14 13.77
CA GLY A 32 28.57 -32.22 14.58
C GLY A 32 27.71 -31.72 15.75
N ILE A 33 28.07 -30.57 16.33
CA ILE A 33 27.31 -29.96 17.45
C ILE A 33 26.01 -29.32 16.93
N GLY A 34 26.01 -28.77 15.71
CA GLY A 34 24.82 -28.15 15.10
C GLY A 34 23.68 -29.14 14.82
N LEU A 35 24.01 -30.41 14.54
CA LEU A 35 23.02 -31.45 14.24
C LEU A 35 22.24 -31.91 15.48
N PHE A 36 22.82 -31.85 16.68
CA PHE A 36 22.11 -32.18 17.91
C PHE A 36 21.11 -31.09 18.32
N SER A 37 21.43 -29.82 18.06
CA SER A 37 20.51 -28.70 18.29
C SER A 37 19.28 -28.75 17.38
N SER A 38 19.39 -29.28 16.16
CA SER A 38 18.24 -29.44 15.25
C SER A 38 17.25 -30.52 15.69
N LEU A 39 17.67 -31.51 16.50
CA LEU A 39 16.78 -32.54 17.06
C LEU A 39 15.99 -32.06 18.29
N LEU A 40 16.47 -31.02 18.97
CA LEU A 40 15.77 -30.36 20.09
C LEU A 40 14.95 -29.14 19.68
N ALA A 41 15.05 -28.71 18.41
CA ALA A 41 14.10 -27.79 17.81
C ALA A 41 12.78 -28.54 17.54
N GLY A 42 12.08 -28.87 18.63
CA GLY A 42 10.71 -29.36 18.60
C GLY A 42 9.91 -28.47 17.66
N GLN A 43 9.16 -29.12 16.76
CA GLN A 43 8.37 -28.53 15.69
C GLN A 43 7.82 -27.15 16.05
N ALA A 44 8.52 -26.10 15.62
CA ALA A 44 7.93 -24.78 15.55
C ALA A 44 6.89 -24.86 14.43
N LYS A 45 5.67 -25.30 14.78
CA LYS A 45 4.51 -25.09 13.94
C LYS A 45 4.40 -23.59 13.78
N GLY A 46 4.82 -23.07 12.64
CA GLY A 46 4.52 -21.70 12.26
C GLY A 46 3.01 -21.59 12.28
N GLU A 47 2.46 -20.91 13.29
CA GLU A 47 1.08 -20.45 13.24
C GLU A 47 1.00 -19.51 12.04
N ALA A 48 0.47 -20.02 10.93
CA ALA A 48 -0.05 -19.18 9.88
C ALA A 48 -1.11 -18.31 10.55
N ARG A 49 -0.75 -17.06 10.86
CA ARG A 49 -1.70 -16.08 11.39
C ARG A 49 -2.86 -16.06 10.42
N HIS A 50 -4.01 -16.53 10.89
CA HIS A 50 -5.25 -16.51 10.14
C HIS A 50 -5.55 -15.04 9.82
N GLN A 51 -5.24 -14.62 8.60
CA GLN A 51 -5.74 -13.34 8.11
C GLN A 51 -7.25 -13.51 7.95
N PRO A 52 -8.06 -12.63 8.54
CA PRO A 52 -9.50 -12.73 8.40
C PRO A 52 -9.85 -12.77 6.92
N GLU A 53 -10.65 -13.77 6.52
CA GLU A 53 -11.06 -13.96 5.15
C GLU A 53 -11.96 -12.78 4.74
N PHE A 54 -11.44 -11.89 3.90
CA PHE A 54 -12.20 -10.76 3.38
C PHE A 54 -13.17 -11.26 2.31
N LYS A 55 -14.47 -11.04 2.52
CA LYS A 55 -15.51 -11.32 1.52
C LYS A 55 -15.61 -10.16 0.53
N VAL A 56 -15.40 -10.45 -0.75
CA VAL A 56 -15.67 -9.51 -1.86
C VAL A 56 -17.16 -9.14 -1.89
N LEU A 57 -17.43 -7.84 -2.00
CA LEU A 57 -18.78 -7.27 -2.02
C LEU A 57 -19.37 -7.27 -3.43
N GLY A 58 -20.59 -7.79 -3.55
CA GLY A 58 -21.42 -7.77 -4.74
C GLY A 58 -22.36 -6.56 -4.79
N GLU A 59 -23.00 -6.37 -5.94
CA GLU A 59 -23.89 -5.23 -6.19
C GLU A 59 -25.10 -5.15 -5.24
N ASN A 60 -25.54 -6.30 -4.74
CA ASN A 60 -26.70 -6.41 -3.86
C ASN A 60 -26.34 -6.42 -2.37
N ASP A 61 -25.04 -6.44 -2.01
CA ASP A 61 -24.63 -6.44 -0.62
C ASP A 61 -24.97 -5.07 0.02
N LYS A 62 -25.60 -5.12 1.20
CA LYS A 62 -25.98 -3.96 2.01
C LYS A 62 -25.57 -4.18 3.46
N ILE A 63 -24.86 -3.20 4.00
CA ILE A 63 -24.34 -3.17 5.36
C ILE A 63 -25.09 -2.07 6.10
N ASP A 64 -25.66 -2.41 7.26
CA ASP A 64 -26.31 -1.43 8.11
C ASP A 64 -25.25 -0.63 8.88
N ILE A 65 -25.22 0.68 8.65
CA ILE A 65 -24.33 1.62 9.36
C ILE A 65 -25.11 2.59 10.27
N GLY A 66 -26.43 2.39 10.42
CA GLY A 66 -27.32 3.33 11.09
C GLY A 66 -27.29 4.71 10.44
N ASP A 67 -27.19 5.76 11.27
CA ASP A 67 -27.16 7.17 10.87
C ASP A 67 -25.73 7.74 10.71
N LYS A 68 -24.70 6.89 10.82
CA LYS A 68 -23.29 7.31 10.84
C LYS A 68 -22.72 7.74 9.50
N GLY A 69 -23.48 7.70 8.41
CA GLY A 69 -22.95 7.93 7.06
C GLY A 69 -22.25 9.28 6.91
N LYS A 70 -22.85 10.36 7.43
CA LYS A 70 -22.23 11.70 7.40
C LYS A 70 -20.94 11.77 8.21
N GLU A 71 -20.91 11.12 9.37
CA GLU A 71 -19.72 11.05 10.23
C GLU A 71 -18.57 10.31 9.53
N ILE A 72 -18.86 9.17 8.88
CA ILE A 72 -17.88 8.38 8.13
C ILE A 72 -17.28 9.21 6.99
N ILE A 73 -18.12 9.95 6.24
CA ILE A 73 -17.69 10.79 5.12
C ILE A 73 -16.77 11.92 5.61
N GLU A 74 -17.16 12.62 6.69
CA GLU A 74 -16.35 13.69 7.27
C GLU A 74 -15.03 13.15 7.85
N LYS A 75 -15.07 11.98 8.49
CA LYS A 75 -13.88 11.28 8.99
C LYS A 75 -12.94 10.92 7.84
N ALA A 76 -13.45 10.44 6.71
CA ALA A 76 -12.64 10.14 5.53
C ALA A 76 -11.95 11.39 4.98
N TYR A 77 -12.67 12.51 4.88
CA TYR A 77 -12.09 13.80 4.48
C TYR A 77 -10.96 14.23 5.42
N LYS A 78 -11.25 14.28 6.73
CA LYS A 78 -10.30 14.72 7.75
C LYS A 78 -9.04 13.86 7.78
N LEU A 79 -9.20 12.54 7.81
CA LEU A 79 -8.07 11.61 7.82
C LEU A 79 -7.23 11.70 6.54
N GLY A 80 -7.89 11.89 5.38
CA GLY A 80 -7.18 12.10 4.12
C GLY A 80 -6.28 13.34 4.15
N TYR A 81 -6.83 14.47 4.57
CA TYR A 81 -6.07 15.71 4.74
C TYR A 81 -4.90 15.54 5.71
N ASP A 82 -5.19 15.02 6.91
CA ASP A 82 -4.22 14.91 7.99
C ASP A 82 -3.08 13.94 7.65
N PHE A 83 -3.38 12.80 7.02
CA PHE A 83 -2.36 11.83 6.66
C PHE A 83 -1.43 12.35 5.60
N GLU A 84 -1.94 12.98 4.54
CA GLU A 84 -1.06 13.51 3.50
C GLU A 84 -0.23 14.69 4.01
N LYS A 85 -0.83 15.59 4.80
CA LYS A 85 -0.10 16.70 5.42
C LYS A 85 1.02 16.23 6.34
N LYS A 86 0.81 15.15 7.10
CA LYS A 86 1.77 14.66 8.10
C LYS A 86 2.82 13.72 7.52
N HIS A 87 2.44 12.87 6.57
CA HIS A 87 3.25 11.74 6.12
C HIS A 87 3.66 11.81 4.65
N GLY A 88 2.93 12.56 3.83
CA GLY A 88 3.05 12.53 2.37
C GLY A 88 2.76 11.16 1.75
N GLY A 89 2.62 11.15 0.44
CA GLY A 89 2.30 9.94 -0.32
C GLY A 89 0.79 9.81 -0.53
N CYS A 90 0.29 10.56 -1.51
CA CYS A 90 -1.13 10.74 -1.73
C CYS A 90 -1.91 9.43 -1.99
N CYS A 91 -1.34 8.44 -2.65
CA CYS A 91 -1.96 7.13 -2.87
C CYS A 91 -2.10 6.34 -1.57
N ARG A 92 -1.00 6.15 -0.84
CA ARG A 92 -1.02 5.40 0.43
C ARG A 92 -1.83 6.10 1.51
N CYS A 93 -1.83 7.43 1.52
CA CYS A 93 -2.63 8.23 2.46
C CYS A 93 -4.13 8.12 2.14
N THR A 94 -4.54 8.12 0.86
CA THR A 94 -5.95 7.83 0.50
C THR A 94 -6.38 6.43 0.93
N VAL A 95 -5.55 5.41 0.70
CA VAL A 95 -5.83 4.04 1.16
C VAL A 95 -6.00 4.01 2.68
N ALA A 96 -5.04 4.57 3.43
CA ALA A 96 -5.09 4.60 4.88
C ALA A 96 -6.30 5.37 5.44
N ALA A 97 -6.68 6.48 4.79
CA ALA A 97 -7.85 7.27 5.19
C ALA A 97 -9.14 6.47 5.03
N LEU A 98 -9.33 5.79 3.89
CA LEU A 98 -10.52 4.97 3.64
C LEU A 98 -10.59 3.75 4.59
N GLN A 99 -9.48 3.04 4.77
CA GLN A 99 -9.40 1.90 5.69
C GLN A 99 -9.71 2.28 7.14
N ARG A 100 -9.35 3.49 7.58
CA ARG A 100 -9.60 3.96 8.96
C ARG A 100 -10.94 4.66 9.14
N ALA A 101 -11.53 5.16 8.07
CA ALA A 101 -12.80 5.87 8.13
C ALA A 101 -14.01 4.93 8.04
N ILE A 102 -13.90 3.88 7.22
CA ILE A 102 -15.03 3.03 6.84
C ILE A 102 -14.81 1.62 7.39
N ASP A 103 -15.65 1.19 8.33
CA ASP A 103 -15.44 -0.06 9.08
C ASP A 103 -15.43 -1.33 8.19
N PHE A 104 -16.17 -1.34 7.09
CA PHE A 104 -16.18 -2.46 6.14
C PHE A 104 -15.05 -2.42 5.11
N VAL A 105 -14.20 -1.38 5.13
CA VAL A 105 -12.95 -1.35 4.38
C VAL A 105 -11.86 -1.92 5.28
N PRO A 106 -11.38 -3.14 5.02
CA PRO A 106 -10.45 -3.80 5.93
C PRO A 106 -9.12 -3.02 6.03
N GLU A 107 -8.57 -2.91 7.24
CA GLU A 107 -7.22 -2.38 7.46
C GLU A 107 -6.14 -3.37 6.98
N ASP A 108 -5.99 -3.51 5.66
CA ASP A 108 -5.04 -4.44 5.05
C ASP A 108 -3.66 -3.80 4.82
N LYS A 109 -2.62 -4.49 5.30
CA LYS A 109 -1.23 -4.01 5.20
C LYS A 109 -0.64 -4.19 3.80
N ALA A 110 -1.10 -5.19 3.04
CA ALA A 110 -0.64 -5.40 1.68
C ALA A 110 -1.20 -4.31 0.74
N LEU A 111 -2.48 -3.96 0.88
CA LEU A 111 -3.10 -2.85 0.16
C LEU A 111 -2.38 -1.53 0.44
N PHE A 112 -2.14 -1.21 1.71
CA PHE A 112 -1.37 -0.01 2.08
C PHE A 112 0.07 -0.02 1.53
N ARG A 113 0.78 -1.15 1.65
CA ARG A 113 2.17 -1.29 1.21
C ARG A 113 2.31 -1.15 -0.31
N THR A 114 1.41 -1.77 -1.08
CA THR A 114 1.44 -1.70 -2.55
C THR A 114 1.18 -0.29 -3.09
N ALA A 115 0.44 0.54 -2.35
CA ALA A 115 0.17 1.92 -2.73
C ALA A 115 1.42 2.84 -2.67
N SER A 116 2.49 2.43 -1.97
CA SER A 116 3.65 3.30 -1.66
C SER A 116 4.49 3.74 -2.87
N CYS A 117 4.37 3.07 -4.01
CA CYS A 117 5.07 3.48 -5.24
C CYS A 117 4.17 4.22 -6.24
N LEU A 118 2.90 4.44 -5.89
CA LEU A 118 1.89 5.00 -6.78
C LEU A 118 1.59 6.48 -6.47
N ASP A 119 2.41 7.08 -5.60
CA ASP A 119 2.35 8.48 -5.23
C ASP A 119 2.89 9.39 -6.34
N GLY A 120 2.47 10.66 -6.32
CA GLY A 120 3.07 11.71 -7.17
C GLY A 120 2.87 11.54 -8.68
N GLY A 121 1.94 10.69 -9.12
CA GLY A 121 1.80 10.35 -10.54
C GLY A 121 2.54 9.08 -10.95
N ALA A 122 2.51 8.05 -10.09
CA ALA A 122 3.18 6.74 -10.22
C ALA A 122 4.72 6.73 -10.26
N THR A 123 5.32 7.91 -10.21
CA THR A 123 6.65 8.26 -9.73
C THR A 123 6.53 9.77 -9.45
N PRO A 124 7.34 10.41 -8.58
CA PRO A 124 7.22 11.84 -8.28
C PRO A 124 7.52 12.82 -9.44
N ASN A 125 7.13 12.49 -10.67
CA ASN A 125 7.27 13.26 -11.91
C ASN A 125 5.95 13.92 -12.35
N GLY A 126 4.79 13.54 -11.79
CA GLY A 126 3.48 14.15 -12.05
C GLY A 126 2.84 13.85 -13.41
N ILE A 127 3.41 12.96 -14.23
CA ILE A 127 2.96 12.77 -15.62
C ILE A 127 1.84 11.74 -15.78
N GLN A 128 1.59 10.92 -14.76
CA GLN A 128 0.51 9.91 -14.76
C GLN A 128 -0.61 10.29 -13.79
N ASN A 129 -1.54 9.35 -13.57
CA ASN A 129 -2.70 9.51 -12.70
C ASN A 129 -2.33 10.00 -11.29
N CYS A 130 -3.12 10.93 -10.76
CA CYS A 130 -3.04 11.39 -9.39
C CYS A 130 -2.98 10.20 -8.43
N GLY A 131 -2.06 10.24 -7.47
CA GLY A 131 -1.93 9.16 -6.49
C GLY A 131 -3.19 8.98 -5.66
N ALA A 132 -3.89 10.07 -5.28
CA ALA A 132 -5.17 9.99 -4.58
C ALA A 132 -6.24 9.24 -5.39
N PHE A 133 -6.35 9.53 -6.70
CA PHE A 133 -7.24 8.81 -7.61
C PHE A 133 -6.84 7.34 -7.81
N THR A 134 -5.54 7.06 -7.79
CA THR A 134 -5.02 5.69 -7.87
C THR A 134 -5.36 4.90 -6.60
N GLY A 135 -5.14 5.48 -5.42
CA GLY A 135 -5.37 4.85 -4.13
C GLY A 135 -6.84 4.54 -3.87
N LEU A 136 -7.76 5.45 -4.20
CA LEU A 136 -9.20 5.15 -4.11
C LEU A 136 -9.61 4.03 -5.07
N GLY A 137 -9.01 3.97 -6.26
CA GLY A 137 -9.27 2.91 -7.24
C GLY A 137 -8.81 1.55 -6.72
N MET A 138 -7.67 1.50 -6.02
CA MET A 138 -7.19 0.30 -5.35
C MET A 138 -8.17 -0.18 -4.27
N VAL A 139 -8.74 0.72 -3.46
CA VAL A 139 -9.73 0.36 -2.44
C VAL A 139 -11.03 -0.15 -3.08
N ILE A 140 -11.55 0.53 -4.11
CA ILE A 140 -12.74 0.07 -4.83
C ILE A 140 -12.50 -1.33 -5.42
N GLY A 141 -11.35 -1.54 -6.07
CA GLY A 141 -10.98 -2.84 -6.62
C GLY A 141 -10.80 -3.92 -5.56
N TRP A 142 -10.23 -3.58 -4.40
CA TRP A 142 -10.10 -4.50 -3.27
C TRP A 142 -11.46 -4.96 -2.76
N LEU A 143 -12.46 -4.06 -2.70
CA LEU A 143 -13.77 -4.38 -2.18
C LEU A 143 -14.64 -5.20 -3.14
N CYS A 144 -14.65 -4.87 -4.42
CA CYS A 144 -15.63 -5.39 -5.38
C CYS A 144 -15.05 -5.69 -6.78
N GLY A 145 -13.73 -5.86 -6.87
CA GLY A 145 -13.06 -6.37 -8.06
C GLY A 145 -13.26 -7.89 -8.24
N ALA A 146 -12.79 -8.41 -9.37
CA ALA A 146 -12.81 -9.84 -9.62
C ALA A 146 -11.55 -10.50 -9.06
N ASP A 147 -11.70 -11.60 -8.31
CA ASP A 147 -10.57 -12.39 -7.76
C ASP A 147 -9.74 -13.09 -8.84
N LYS A 148 -10.30 -13.24 -10.04
CA LYS A 148 -9.70 -13.85 -11.24
C LYS A 148 -10.15 -13.05 -12.46
N PHE A 149 -9.68 -13.43 -13.65
CA PHE A 149 -10.25 -12.90 -14.89
C PHE A 149 -11.77 -13.08 -14.89
N GLY A 150 -12.51 -11.97 -14.99
CA GLY A 150 -13.95 -11.96 -14.75
C GLY A 150 -14.57 -10.56 -14.88
N ASP A 151 -15.80 -10.43 -14.38
CA ASP A 151 -16.58 -9.20 -14.48
C ASP A 151 -16.04 -8.10 -13.55
N THR A 152 -15.81 -6.91 -14.11
CA THR A 152 -15.30 -5.72 -13.41
C THR A 152 -16.27 -4.54 -13.55
N LYS A 153 -17.53 -4.78 -13.97
CA LYS A 153 -18.53 -3.72 -14.17
C LYS A 153 -18.81 -2.91 -12.91
N LEU A 154 -18.94 -3.56 -11.75
CA LEU A 154 -19.25 -2.89 -10.49
C LEU A 154 -18.12 -1.93 -10.09
N SER A 155 -16.89 -2.44 -9.96
CA SER A 155 -15.72 -1.62 -9.61
C SER A 155 -15.49 -0.49 -10.62
N HIS A 156 -15.62 -0.76 -11.92
CA HIS A 156 -15.52 0.27 -12.96
C HIS A 156 -16.66 1.30 -12.90
N ARG A 157 -17.88 0.93 -12.50
CA ARG A 157 -18.98 1.87 -12.32
C ARG A 157 -18.70 2.80 -11.15
N LEU A 158 -18.25 2.28 -10.01
CA LEU A 158 -17.98 3.07 -8.81
C LEU A 158 -16.81 4.04 -9.03
N ILE A 159 -15.69 3.59 -9.59
CA ILE A 159 -14.56 4.48 -9.86
C ILE A 159 -14.94 5.57 -10.88
N ARG A 160 -15.83 5.30 -11.83
CA ARG A 160 -16.35 6.31 -12.77
C ARG A 160 -17.19 7.38 -12.07
N GLN A 161 -17.91 7.05 -11.00
CA GLN A 161 -18.66 8.03 -10.22
C GLN A 161 -17.70 9.01 -9.52
N VAL A 162 -16.59 8.49 -8.96
CA VAL A 162 -15.55 9.35 -8.35
C VAL A 162 -14.78 10.12 -9.42
N TYR A 163 -14.50 9.51 -10.58
CA TYR A 163 -13.88 10.19 -11.73
C TYR A 163 -14.65 11.45 -12.13
N LYS A 164 -15.99 11.40 -12.17
CA LYS A 164 -16.81 12.59 -12.50
C LYS A 164 -16.58 13.75 -11.53
N GLN A 165 -16.33 13.47 -10.25
CA GLN A 165 -15.98 14.51 -9.27
C GLN A 165 -14.60 15.11 -9.57
N PHE A 166 -13.60 14.26 -9.89
CA PHE A 166 -12.29 14.72 -10.33
C PHE A 166 -12.35 15.54 -11.62
N GLU A 167 -13.13 15.11 -12.60
CA GLU A 167 -13.34 15.83 -13.85
C GLU A 167 -14.02 17.18 -13.62
N THR A 168 -15.04 17.24 -12.77
CA THR A 168 -15.72 18.50 -12.43
C THR A 168 -14.80 19.49 -11.72
N GLU A 169 -14.02 19.02 -10.73
CA GLU A 169 -13.20 19.88 -9.89
C GLU A 169 -11.86 20.24 -10.53
N TYR A 170 -11.23 19.30 -11.24
CA TYR A 170 -9.87 19.41 -11.73
C TYR A 170 -9.74 19.34 -13.26
N GLY A 171 -10.80 18.93 -13.96
CA GLY A 171 -10.80 18.75 -15.42
C GLY A 171 -10.07 17.49 -15.91
N SER A 172 -9.44 16.72 -15.01
CA SER A 172 -8.56 15.60 -15.34
C SER A 172 -8.25 14.79 -14.08
N VAL A 173 -7.77 13.55 -14.26
CA VAL A 173 -7.17 12.73 -13.20
C VAL A 173 -5.64 12.71 -13.27
N LEU A 174 -5.00 13.41 -14.20
CA LEU A 174 -3.55 13.49 -14.31
C LEU A 174 -2.97 14.35 -13.17
N CYS A 175 -1.91 13.87 -12.53
CA CYS A 175 -1.34 14.48 -11.34
C CYS A 175 -0.91 15.94 -11.59
N ARG A 176 -0.25 16.22 -12.71
CA ARG A 176 0.16 17.59 -13.09
C ARG A 176 -1.03 18.55 -13.22
N ASP A 177 -2.15 18.09 -13.78
CA ASP A 177 -3.33 18.93 -14.03
C ASP A 177 -4.03 19.25 -12.71
N VAL A 178 -4.22 18.21 -11.88
CA VAL A 178 -4.78 18.33 -10.53
C VAL A 178 -3.93 19.26 -9.65
N LYS A 179 -2.60 19.06 -9.62
CA LYS A 179 -1.69 19.92 -8.85
C LYS A 179 -1.74 21.37 -9.33
N LYS A 180 -1.80 21.61 -10.64
CA LYS A 180 -1.92 22.97 -11.19
C LYS A 180 -3.22 23.63 -10.75
N LYS A 181 -4.34 22.91 -10.78
CA LYS A 181 -5.66 23.44 -10.40
C LYS A 181 -5.74 23.85 -8.93
N ILE A 182 -5.14 23.06 -8.03
CA ILE A 182 -5.21 23.26 -6.58
C ILE A 182 -3.96 23.93 -5.99
N ASN A 183 -3.11 24.53 -6.83
CA ASN A 183 -1.84 25.15 -6.42
C ASN A 183 -0.98 24.24 -5.52
N HIS A 184 -0.84 22.98 -5.91
CA HIS A 184 0.00 21.97 -5.26
C HIS A 184 -0.43 21.54 -3.85
N ASP A 185 -1.65 21.89 -3.39
CA ASP A 185 -2.22 21.40 -2.13
C ASP A 185 -2.71 19.94 -2.25
N CYS A 186 -1.78 18.99 -2.29
CA CYS A 186 -2.07 17.56 -2.31
C CYS A 186 -2.92 17.07 -1.12
N PRO A 187 -2.73 17.56 0.13
CA PRO A 187 -3.60 17.22 1.25
C PRO A 187 -5.09 17.43 0.94
N GLU A 188 -5.45 18.56 0.35
CA GLU A 188 -6.84 18.83 -0.03
C GLU A 188 -7.38 17.84 -1.08
N VAL A 189 -6.54 17.45 -2.05
CA VAL A 189 -6.92 16.44 -3.05
C VAL A 189 -7.18 15.08 -2.40
N VAL A 190 -6.32 14.65 -1.47
CA VAL A 190 -6.46 13.38 -0.75
C VAL A 190 -7.74 13.40 0.11
N ALA A 191 -8.02 14.52 0.77
CA ALA A 191 -9.22 14.72 1.56
C ALA A 191 -10.50 14.58 0.72
N ARG A 192 -10.59 15.31 -0.40
CA ARG A 192 -11.75 15.22 -1.32
C ARG A 192 -11.89 13.84 -1.95
N ALA A 193 -10.78 13.24 -2.37
CA ALA A 193 -10.78 11.89 -2.93
C ALA A 193 -11.33 10.85 -1.95
N ALA A 194 -10.89 10.89 -0.69
CA ALA A 194 -11.38 10.01 0.36
C ALA A 194 -12.87 10.26 0.63
N LYS A 195 -13.29 11.53 0.72
CA LYS A 195 -14.69 11.93 0.90
C LYS A 195 -15.61 11.38 -0.18
N TRP A 196 -15.32 11.67 -1.45
CA TRP A 196 -16.15 11.24 -2.59
C TRP A 196 -16.20 9.72 -2.70
N THR A 197 -15.09 9.05 -2.40
CA THR A 197 -15.05 7.59 -2.40
C THR A 197 -15.89 7.02 -1.27
N ALA A 198 -15.83 7.58 -0.07
CA ALA A 198 -16.70 7.20 1.04
C ALA A 198 -18.18 7.37 0.64
N GLU A 199 -18.57 8.52 0.08
CA GLU A 199 -19.94 8.76 -0.40
C GLU A 199 -20.41 7.69 -1.40
N VAL A 200 -19.57 7.36 -2.40
CA VAL A 200 -19.88 6.35 -3.42
C VAL A 200 -20.01 4.95 -2.80
N LEU A 201 -19.06 4.56 -1.94
CA LEU A 201 -19.07 3.25 -1.28
C LEU A 201 -20.26 3.11 -0.34
N LEU A 202 -20.58 4.14 0.44
CA LEU A 202 -21.72 4.12 1.35
C LEU A 202 -23.04 3.99 0.59
N ARG A 203 -23.26 4.77 -0.48
CA ARG A 203 -24.47 4.63 -1.31
C ARG A 203 -24.58 3.25 -1.96
N GLN A 204 -23.47 2.66 -2.36
CA GLN A 204 -23.46 1.35 -3.00
C GLN A 204 -23.68 0.20 -2.01
N PHE A 205 -22.96 0.19 -0.88
CA PHE A 205 -22.86 -0.98 0.00
C PHE A 205 -23.56 -0.80 1.34
N THR A 206 -24.27 0.30 1.58
CA THR A 206 -24.95 0.53 2.85
C THR A 206 -26.39 1.04 2.67
N ASN A 207 -27.07 1.30 3.79
CA ASN A 207 -28.37 1.96 3.87
C ASN A 207 -28.30 3.51 3.81
N TYR A 208 -27.12 4.09 3.59
CA TYR A 208 -26.94 5.54 3.42
C TYR A 208 -27.58 6.08 2.14
N GLN A 209 -28.28 7.23 2.24
CA GLN A 209 -28.90 7.96 1.13
C GLN A 209 -28.25 9.34 0.94
#